data_AF-A0A1I2PA29-F1
#
_entry.id   AF-A0A1I2PA29-F1
#
_cell.length_a   1.000
_cell.length_b   1.000
_cell.length_c   1.000
_cell.angle_alpha   90.00
_cell.angle_beta   90.00
_cell.angle_gamma   90.00
#
_symmetry.space_group_name_H-M   'P 1'
#
loop_
_entity.id
_entity.type
_entity.pdbx_description
1 polymer ?
#
loop_
_entity_poly.entity_id
_entity_poly.type
_entity_poly.pdbx_seq_one_letter_code
_entity_poly.pdbx_strand_id
1 'polypeptide(L)'
;MTEKAETRSITTEKMEIREAENGVKQITGYAVKWSMKSERMGYWNRFREQFKKGAFASSLVEEDQRALWSHDTSKVLGRTKNDTLRLYEDDVGLRFELDLPATQLGSDAYETIKRGDVDGVSFGFMMQVEEWDESDPDNIVRTVSQAKLIEISPVAFPAYPDSQVAARSKDPYKDYVNQRKKGELRKRLILETYL
;
A
#
# COMPACT_ATOMS: atom_id res chain seq x y z
N MET A 1 17.24 -11.23 -0.66
CA MET A 1 15.78 -11.25 -0.53
C MET A 1 15.23 -10.65 -1.81
N THR A 2 14.22 -11.24 -2.44
CA THR A 2 13.66 -10.67 -3.67
C THR A 2 12.70 -9.56 -3.25
N GLU A 3 13.11 -8.30 -3.35
CA GLU A 3 12.19 -7.17 -3.21
C GLU A 3 11.16 -7.29 -4.33
N LYS A 4 9.88 -7.44 -3.98
CA LYS A 4 8.79 -7.63 -4.95
C LYS A 4 7.73 -6.57 -4.70
N ALA A 5 7.28 -5.92 -5.76
CA ALA A 5 6.18 -4.97 -5.70
C ALA A 5 4.86 -5.68 -5.40
N GLU A 6 4.17 -5.16 -4.40
CA GLU A 6 2.85 -5.53 -3.92
C GLU A 6 1.93 -4.30 -4.05
N THR A 7 0.68 -4.51 -4.44
CA THR A 7 -0.35 -3.46 -4.42
C THR A 7 -1.37 -3.81 -3.37
N ARG A 8 -1.80 -2.82 -2.58
CA ARG A 8 -2.87 -2.95 -1.60
C ARG A 8 -3.80 -1.77 -1.71
N SER A 9 -5.07 -2.04 -1.54
CA SER A 9 -6.04 -1.00 -1.24
C SER A 9 -6.52 -1.21 0.17
N ILE A 10 -6.54 -0.15 0.95
CA ILE A 10 -7.27 -0.11 2.21
C ILE A 10 -8.44 0.83 1.94
N THR A 11 -9.65 0.43 2.28
CA THR A 11 -10.78 1.38 2.33
C THR A 11 -10.52 2.33 3.49
N THR A 12 -9.79 3.40 3.24
CA THR A 12 -9.63 4.47 4.22
C THR A 12 -10.84 5.40 4.15
N GLU A 13 -11.09 6.13 5.25
CA GLU A 13 -12.16 7.13 5.29
C GLU A 13 -12.06 8.16 4.16
N LYS A 14 -13.21 8.78 3.86
CA LYS A 14 -13.43 9.70 2.73
C LYS A 14 -12.26 10.65 2.52
N MET A 15 -11.79 10.71 1.27
CA MET A 15 -10.93 11.79 0.81
C MET A 15 -11.61 13.14 1.04
N GLU A 16 -10.86 14.10 1.56
CA GLU A 16 -11.29 15.49 1.66
C GLU A 16 -10.84 16.24 0.41
N ILE A 17 -11.75 17.04 -0.15
CA ILE A 17 -11.48 17.83 -1.34
C ILE A 17 -11.67 19.31 -1.04
N ARG A 18 -10.71 20.13 -1.44
CA ARG A 18 -10.75 21.58 -1.28
C ARG A 18 -10.21 22.29 -2.51
N GLU A 19 -10.62 23.53 -2.67
CA GLU A 19 -10.04 24.46 -3.63
C GLU A 19 -9.31 25.54 -2.83
N ALA A 20 -8.01 25.71 -3.08
CA ALA A 20 -7.20 26.72 -2.43
C ALA A 20 -7.48 28.11 -3.01
N GLU A 21 -7.14 29.17 -2.27
CA GLU A 21 -7.38 30.56 -2.70
C GLU A 21 -6.70 30.93 -4.03
N ASN A 22 -5.63 30.22 -4.38
CA ASN A 22 -4.92 30.38 -5.65
C ASN A 22 -5.55 29.59 -6.82
N GLY A 23 -6.73 28.98 -6.62
CA GLY A 23 -7.43 28.17 -7.61
C GLY A 23 -6.90 26.74 -7.76
N VAL A 24 -5.91 26.33 -6.95
CA VAL A 24 -5.40 24.95 -6.99
C VAL A 24 -6.41 24.01 -6.32
N LYS A 25 -6.86 23.02 -7.09
CA LYS A 25 -7.72 21.94 -6.61
C LYS A 25 -6.87 20.91 -5.88
N GLN A 26 -7.22 20.63 -4.62
CA GLN A 26 -6.44 19.75 -3.75
C GLN A 26 -7.28 18.61 -3.18
N ILE A 27 -6.69 17.42 -3.14
CA ILE A 27 -7.24 16.25 -2.45
C ILE A 27 -6.34 15.92 -1.27
N THR A 28 -6.92 15.61 -0.12
CA THR A 28 -6.19 15.15 1.07
C THR A 28 -6.87 13.93 1.67
N GLY A 29 -6.10 13.12 2.39
CA GLY A 29 -6.64 11.92 3.05
C GLY A 29 -5.55 11.03 3.61
N TYR A 30 -5.93 9.81 3.99
CA TYR A 30 -5.01 8.80 4.48
C TYR A 30 -4.91 7.64 3.49
N ALA A 31 -3.71 7.35 3.01
CA ALA A 31 -3.45 6.19 2.16
C ALA A 31 -3.37 4.89 2.97
N VAL A 32 -2.88 4.97 4.22
CA VAL A 32 -2.77 3.85 5.16
C VAL A 32 -3.09 4.37 6.56
N LYS A 33 -3.81 3.60 7.38
CA LYS A 33 -3.96 3.84 8.82
C LYS A 33 -3.15 2.82 9.61
N TRP A 34 -2.47 3.26 10.66
CA TRP A 34 -1.64 2.37 11.48
C TRP A 34 -2.51 1.41 12.28
N SER A 35 -2.01 0.18 12.48
CA SER A 35 -2.67 -0.86 13.28
C SER A 35 -4.10 -1.22 12.85
N MET A 36 -4.56 -0.72 11.70
CA MET A 36 -5.81 -1.15 11.08
C MET A 36 -5.52 -2.44 10.33
N LYS A 37 -6.12 -3.53 10.80
CA LYS A 37 -6.05 -4.81 10.10
C LYS A 37 -6.87 -4.73 8.82
N SER A 38 -6.28 -5.16 7.72
CA SER A 38 -6.99 -5.38 6.48
C SER A 38 -8.09 -6.43 6.65
N GLU A 39 -8.99 -6.45 5.69
CA GLU A 39 -9.91 -7.57 5.49
C GLU A 39 -9.13 -8.87 5.26
N ARG A 40 -9.76 -10.01 5.56
CA ARG A 40 -9.11 -11.33 5.38
C ARG A 40 -8.74 -11.53 3.90
N MET A 41 -7.45 -11.78 3.66
CA MET A 41 -6.86 -11.98 2.34
C MET A 41 -6.04 -13.27 2.30
N GLY A 42 -5.47 -13.60 1.13
CA GLY A 42 -4.73 -14.85 0.93
C GLY A 42 -5.60 -15.98 0.39
N TYR A 43 -5.02 -16.82 -0.46
CA TYR A 43 -5.68 -17.95 -1.12
C TYR A 43 -5.30 -19.29 -0.48
N TRP A 44 -4.05 -19.42 -0.01
CA TRP A 44 -3.54 -20.65 0.59
C TRP A 44 -3.93 -20.77 2.06
N ASN A 45 -3.78 -19.68 2.82
CA ASN A 45 -4.40 -19.49 4.13
C ASN A 45 -4.89 -18.05 4.25
N ARG A 46 -5.99 -17.86 4.99
CA ARG A 46 -6.52 -16.53 5.23
C ARG A 46 -5.67 -15.84 6.29
N PHE A 47 -5.22 -14.62 6.00
CA PHE A 47 -4.51 -13.76 6.96
C PHE A 47 -5.02 -12.33 6.87
N ARG A 48 -4.72 -11.53 7.89
CA ARG A 48 -4.92 -10.08 7.88
C ARG A 48 -3.56 -9.38 7.86
N GLU A 49 -3.50 -8.21 7.26
CA GLU A 49 -2.29 -7.42 7.13
C GLU A 49 -2.46 -6.10 7.87
N GLN A 50 -1.40 -5.63 8.53
CA GLN A 50 -1.36 -4.31 9.15
C GLN A 50 0.01 -3.67 8.94
N PHE A 51 0.04 -2.35 9.00
CA PHE A 51 1.26 -1.56 8.91
C PHE A 51 1.57 -0.93 10.26
N LYS A 52 2.83 -1.02 10.67
CA LYS A 52 3.33 -0.33 11.85
C LYS A 52 3.56 1.15 11.53
N LYS A 53 3.35 2.03 12.50
CA LYS A 53 3.83 3.41 12.42
C LYS A 53 5.34 3.42 12.13
N GLY A 54 5.80 4.25 11.20
CA GLY A 54 7.19 4.24 10.75
C GLY A 54 7.47 3.34 9.55
N ALA A 55 6.48 2.57 9.07
CA ALA A 55 6.73 1.56 8.04
C ALA A 55 7.22 2.16 6.70
N PHE A 56 6.85 3.39 6.36
CA PHE A 56 7.25 4.05 5.12
C PHE A 56 8.29 5.17 5.34
N ALA A 57 8.69 5.45 6.57
CA ALA A 57 9.53 6.59 6.93
C ALA A 57 10.82 6.71 6.07
N SER A 58 11.55 5.61 5.86
CA SER A 58 12.75 5.58 4.99
C SER A 58 12.38 5.94 3.55
N SER A 59 11.32 5.33 3.05
CA SER A 59 10.88 5.49 1.66
C SER A 59 10.43 6.90 1.34
N LEU A 60 9.81 7.61 2.28
CA LEU A 60 9.35 8.98 2.05
C LEU A 60 10.50 9.97 1.87
N VAL A 61 11.69 9.65 2.38
CA VAL A 61 12.89 10.50 2.28
C VAL A 61 13.73 10.14 1.06
N GLU A 62 13.89 8.85 0.78
CA GLU A 62 14.88 8.35 -0.17
C GLU A 62 14.36 8.25 -1.60
N GLU A 63 13.03 8.21 -1.77
CA GLU A 63 12.39 7.81 -3.01
C GLU A 63 11.37 8.86 -3.47
N ASP A 64 10.99 8.74 -4.73
CA ASP A 64 10.12 9.71 -5.37
C ASP A 64 8.80 9.04 -5.79
N GLN A 65 7.79 9.23 -4.95
CA GLN A 65 6.48 8.60 -5.10
C GLN A 65 5.61 9.30 -6.12
N ARG A 66 4.65 8.56 -6.66
CA ARG A 66 3.64 9.08 -7.58
C ARG A 66 2.25 9.03 -6.98
N ALA A 67 1.44 10.02 -7.33
CA ALA A 67 0.00 9.91 -7.32
C ALA A 67 -0.44 9.55 -8.74
N LEU A 68 -1.06 8.39 -8.90
CA LEU A 68 -1.61 7.92 -10.18
C LEU A 68 -3.14 7.89 -10.10
N TRP A 69 -3.81 7.79 -11.25
CA TRP A 69 -5.23 7.48 -11.29
C TRP A 69 -5.42 5.98 -11.52
N SER A 70 -6.07 5.28 -10.59
CA SER A 70 -6.36 3.84 -10.70
C SER A 70 -5.14 2.95 -11.01
N HIS A 71 -3.98 3.25 -10.39
CA HIS A 71 -2.70 2.57 -10.61
C HIS A 71 -2.15 2.61 -12.06
N ASP A 72 -2.75 3.43 -12.92
CA ASP A 72 -2.34 3.54 -14.32
C ASP A 72 -1.14 4.47 -14.43
N THR A 73 0.03 3.91 -14.74
CA THR A 73 1.29 4.66 -14.88
C THR A 73 1.26 5.69 -16.02
N SER A 74 0.29 5.60 -16.95
CA SER A 74 0.08 6.62 -17.97
C SER A 74 -0.74 7.82 -17.48
N LYS A 75 -1.37 7.72 -16.29
CA LYS A 75 -2.27 8.74 -15.72
C LYS A 75 -1.71 9.29 -14.42
N VAL A 76 -0.66 10.09 -14.55
CA VAL A 76 0.01 10.74 -13.40
C VAL A 76 -0.75 11.98 -12.98
N LEU A 77 -1.09 12.08 -11.69
CA LEU A 77 -1.70 13.25 -11.06
C LEU A 77 -0.66 14.13 -10.36
N GLY A 78 0.36 13.53 -9.76
CA GLY A 78 1.37 14.28 -9.03
C GLY A 78 2.55 13.42 -8.57
N ARG A 79 3.53 14.07 -7.94
CA ARG A 79 4.72 13.43 -7.39
C ARG A 79 5.37 14.22 -6.26
N THR A 80 6.17 13.54 -5.45
CA THR A 80 6.87 14.16 -4.32
C THR A 80 8.01 15.07 -4.76
N LYS A 81 8.79 14.71 -5.79
CA LYS A 81 9.95 15.50 -6.22
C LYS A 81 9.67 16.96 -6.66
N ASN A 82 8.44 17.28 -7.06
CA ASN A 82 8.05 18.64 -7.44
C ASN A 82 6.95 19.22 -6.55
N ASP A 83 6.82 18.67 -5.33
CA ASP A 83 5.89 19.11 -4.30
C ASP A 83 4.40 19.09 -4.67
N THR A 84 4.01 18.47 -5.79
CA THR A 84 2.59 18.32 -6.18
C THR A 84 1.89 17.20 -5.40
N LEU A 85 2.65 16.23 -4.90
CA LEU A 85 2.20 15.26 -3.90
C LEU A 85 3.06 15.45 -2.66
N ARG A 86 2.42 15.54 -1.51
CA ARG A 86 3.07 15.59 -0.20
C ARG A 86 2.58 14.42 0.62
N LEU A 87 3.50 13.73 1.29
CA LEU A 87 3.24 12.53 2.06
C LEU A 87 3.87 12.68 3.45
N TYR A 88 3.10 12.38 4.48
CA TYR A 88 3.55 12.51 5.87
C TYR A 88 3.01 11.36 6.70
N GLU A 89 3.85 10.81 7.58
CA GLU A 89 3.37 9.91 8.62
C GLU A 89 3.01 10.72 9.88
N ASP A 90 1.80 10.51 10.40
CA ASP A 90 1.36 11.05 11.68
C ASP A 90 0.96 9.93 12.66
N ASP A 91 0.30 10.26 13.77
CA ASP A 91 -0.16 9.27 14.74
C ASP A 91 -1.31 8.38 14.23
N VAL A 92 -2.02 8.82 13.19
CA VAL A 92 -3.17 8.11 12.60
C VAL A 92 -2.72 7.20 11.46
N GLY A 93 -1.85 7.69 10.57
CA GLY A 93 -1.56 7.00 9.33
C GLY A 93 -0.56 7.70 8.42
N LEU A 94 -0.47 7.19 7.19
CA LEU A 94 0.19 7.85 6.07
C LEU A 94 -0.80 8.83 5.44
N ARG A 95 -0.69 10.11 5.81
CA ARG A 95 -1.44 11.21 5.25
C ARG A 95 -0.86 11.64 3.91
N PHE A 96 -1.70 12.03 2.97
CA PHE A 96 -1.30 12.64 1.71
C PHE A 96 -2.03 13.95 1.44
N GLU A 97 -1.37 14.82 0.68
CA GLU A 97 -1.94 16.01 0.08
C GLU A 97 -1.50 16.08 -1.39
N LEU A 98 -2.47 16.17 -2.29
CA LEU A 98 -2.27 16.12 -3.73
C LEU A 98 -2.86 17.36 -4.38
N ASP A 99 -2.01 18.16 -5.00
CA ASP A 99 -2.42 19.24 -5.88
C ASP A 99 -2.70 18.65 -7.27
N LEU A 100 -3.96 18.75 -7.70
CA LEU A 100 -4.35 18.21 -8.99
C LEU A 100 -3.80 19.08 -10.12
N PRO A 101 -3.32 18.46 -11.20
CA PRO A 101 -2.77 19.19 -12.33
C PRO A 101 -3.91 19.90 -13.07
N ALA A 102 -3.64 21.08 -13.62
CA ALA A 102 -4.57 21.82 -14.47
C ALA A 102 -4.68 21.20 -15.88
N THR A 103 -4.99 19.90 -15.93
CA THR A 103 -5.21 19.11 -17.14
C THR A 103 -6.64 18.57 -17.17
N GLN A 104 -7.05 17.98 -18.28
CA GLN A 104 -8.33 17.29 -18.37
C GLN A 104 -8.42 16.17 -17.32
N LEU A 105 -7.37 15.34 -17.20
CA LEU A 105 -7.32 14.26 -16.22
C LEU A 105 -7.47 14.78 -14.77
N GLY A 106 -6.78 15.86 -14.42
CA GLY A 106 -6.88 16.45 -13.08
C GLY A 106 -8.27 17.03 -12.81
N SER A 107 -8.88 17.66 -13.81
CA SER A 107 -10.25 18.19 -13.72
C SER A 107 -11.27 17.06 -13.57
N ASP A 108 -11.17 16.01 -14.38
CA ASP A 108 -12.05 14.84 -14.31
C ASP A 108 -11.91 14.12 -12.97
N ALA A 109 -10.67 13.93 -12.48
CA ALA A 109 -10.40 13.35 -11.18
C ALA A 109 -11.05 14.17 -10.05
N TYR A 110 -10.91 15.50 -10.09
CA TYR A 110 -11.53 16.38 -9.10
C TYR A 110 -13.06 16.25 -9.09
N GLU A 111 -13.72 16.37 -10.25
CA GLU A 111 -15.19 16.34 -10.31
C GLU A 111 -15.74 14.96 -9.91
N THR A 112 -15.07 13.89 -10.32
CA THR A 112 -15.45 12.50 -9.99
C THR A 112 -15.34 12.23 -8.48
N ILE A 113 -14.25 12.71 -7.84
CA ILE A 113 -14.07 12.58 -6.39
C ILE A 113 -15.05 13.48 -5.64
N LYS A 114 -15.23 14.73 -6.08
CA LYS A 114 -16.15 15.69 -5.45
C LYS A 114 -17.60 15.20 -5.47
N ARG A 115 -18.02 14.56 -6.56
CA ARG A 115 -19.34 13.96 -6.68
C ARG A 115 -19.49 12.69 -5.83
N GLY A 116 -18.38 12.07 -5.43
CA GLY A 116 -18.33 10.85 -4.62
C GLY A 116 -18.34 9.56 -5.42
N ASP A 117 -18.07 9.60 -6.74
CA ASP A 117 -17.98 8.38 -7.55
C ASP A 117 -16.67 7.61 -7.29
N VAL A 118 -15.65 8.32 -6.80
CA VAL A 118 -14.36 7.79 -6.38
C VAL A 118 -14.06 8.32 -4.98
N ASP A 119 -14.08 7.44 -3.99
CA ASP A 119 -13.92 7.78 -2.57
C ASP A 119 -12.80 6.99 -1.88
N GLY A 120 -12.25 5.96 -2.54
CA GLY A 120 -11.19 5.11 -2.05
C GLY A 120 -9.78 5.54 -2.47
N VAL A 121 -8.80 5.14 -1.66
CA VAL A 121 -7.37 5.30 -1.95
C VAL A 121 -6.68 3.95 -1.86
N SER A 122 -5.78 3.70 -2.79
CA SER A 122 -4.97 2.50 -2.87
C SER A 122 -3.50 2.90 -2.95
N PHE A 123 -2.61 1.96 -2.66
CA PHE A 123 -1.17 2.21 -2.65
C PHE A 123 -0.37 0.98 -3.11
N GLY A 124 0.69 1.25 -3.85
CA GLY A 124 1.69 0.28 -4.27
C GLY A 124 2.93 0.39 -3.40
N PHE A 125 3.44 -0.72 -2.90
CA PHE A 125 4.67 -0.76 -2.10
C PHE A 125 5.51 -2.01 -2.38
N MET A 126 6.74 -2.03 -1.87
CA MET A 126 7.57 -3.23 -1.80
C MET A 126 7.84 -3.52 -0.33
N MET A 127 7.45 -4.70 0.15
CA MET A 127 7.74 -5.12 1.51
C MET A 127 9.26 -5.31 1.69
N GLN A 128 9.81 -4.77 2.77
CA GLN A 128 11.21 -4.94 3.15
C GLN A 128 11.37 -5.76 4.43
N VAL A 129 10.56 -5.46 5.46
CA VAL A 129 10.56 -6.16 6.74
C VAL A 129 9.14 -6.47 7.17
N GLU A 130 8.91 -7.74 7.52
CA GLU A 130 7.64 -8.26 7.96
C GLU A 130 7.79 -9.24 9.11
N GLU A 131 6.73 -9.35 9.90
CA GLU A 131 6.58 -10.35 10.96
C GLU A 131 5.22 -11.04 10.78
N TRP A 132 5.19 -12.35 11.02
CA TRP A 132 3.99 -13.16 10.96
C TRP A 132 3.65 -13.67 12.35
N ASP A 133 2.46 -13.33 12.84
CA ASP A 133 1.87 -13.93 14.02
C ASP A 133 0.97 -15.09 13.59
N GLU A 134 1.45 -16.30 13.84
CA GLU A 134 0.75 -17.57 13.56
C GLU A 134 0.26 -18.25 14.85
N SER A 135 0.19 -17.52 15.98
CA SER A 135 -0.24 -18.09 17.27
C SER A 135 -1.70 -18.57 17.25
N ASP A 136 -2.55 -17.94 16.43
CA ASP A 136 -3.91 -18.35 16.12
C ASP A 136 -4.01 -18.74 14.63
N PRO A 137 -4.15 -20.04 14.30
CA PRO A 137 -4.30 -20.52 12.92
C PRO A 137 -5.49 -19.93 12.16
N ASP A 138 -6.55 -19.51 12.86
CA ASP A 138 -7.74 -18.92 12.26
C ASP A 138 -7.61 -17.39 12.08
N ASN A 139 -6.60 -16.78 12.72
CA ASN A 139 -6.36 -15.33 12.71
C ASN A 139 -4.88 -14.98 12.51
N ILE A 140 -4.26 -15.53 11.47
CA ILE A 140 -2.90 -15.17 11.08
C ILE A 140 -2.82 -13.66 10.78
N VAL A 141 -1.83 -12.99 11.37
CA VAL A 141 -1.58 -11.56 11.13
C VAL A 141 -0.18 -11.34 10.57
N ARG A 142 -0.10 -10.68 9.41
CA ARG A 142 1.13 -10.10 8.87
C ARG A 142 1.26 -8.67 9.36
N THR A 143 2.36 -8.36 10.04
CA THR A 143 2.73 -6.99 10.38
C THR A 143 3.89 -6.54 9.51
N VAL A 144 3.66 -5.52 8.69
CA VAL A 144 4.71 -4.89 7.89
C VAL A 144 5.31 -3.75 8.71
N SER A 145 6.58 -3.88 9.06
CA SER A 145 7.32 -2.91 9.87
C SER A 145 8.22 -2.00 9.02
N GLN A 146 8.53 -2.40 7.79
CA GLN A 146 9.25 -1.57 6.83
C GLN A 146 8.83 -1.91 5.40
N ALA A 147 8.53 -0.89 4.60
CA ALA A 147 8.14 -0.99 3.21
C ALA A 147 8.57 0.23 2.39
N LYS A 148 8.91 -0.01 1.12
CA LYS A 148 9.15 1.03 0.12
C LYS A 148 7.83 1.42 -0.54
N LEU A 149 7.35 2.64 -0.31
CA LEU A 149 6.18 3.17 -0.99
C LEU A 149 6.53 3.55 -2.43
N ILE A 150 5.76 3.07 -3.39
CA ILE A 150 5.94 3.33 -4.82
C ILE A 150 4.97 4.43 -5.26
N GLU A 151 3.68 4.24 -4.99
CA GLU A 151 2.63 5.14 -5.45
C GLU A 151 1.39 5.08 -4.57
N ILE A 152 0.57 6.11 -4.66
CA ILE A 152 -0.81 6.13 -4.19
C ILE A 152 -1.74 6.42 -5.37
N SER A 153 -2.98 5.93 -5.30
CA SER A 153 -3.97 6.11 -6.34
C SER A 153 -5.37 6.28 -5.78
N PRO A 154 -6.12 7.32 -6.18
CA PRO A 154 -7.58 7.30 -6.08
C PRO A 154 -8.13 6.15 -6.93
N VAL A 155 -9.07 5.39 -6.36
CA VAL A 155 -9.66 4.20 -6.98
C VAL A 155 -11.16 4.15 -6.76
N ALA A 156 -11.93 3.83 -7.81
CA ALA A 156 -13.38 3.65 -7.71
C ALA A 156 -13.76 2.43 -6.86
N PHE A 157 -12.93 1.39 -6.93
CA PHE A 157 -13.09 0.17 -6.15
C PHE A 157 -11.81 -0.04 -5.35
N PRO A 158 -11.70 0.48 -4.11
CA PRO A 158 -10.66 0.00 -3.21
C PRO A 158 -10.78 -1.53 -3.14
N ALA A 159 -9.67 -2.20 -3.44
CA ALA A 159 -9.63 -3.65 -3.65
C ALA A 159 -10.38 -4.41 -2.56
N TYR A 160 -11.50 -5.02 -2.96
CA TYR A 160 -12.09 -6.13 -2.22
C TYR A 160 -11.09 -7.28 -2.23
N PRO A 161 -10.68 -7.80 -1.06
CA PRO A 161 -9.75 -8.93 -0.99
C PRO A 161 -10.28 -10.20 -1.65
N ASP A 162 -11.58 -10.27 -1.91
CA ASP A 162 -12.25 -11.44 -2.47
C ASP A 162 -12.36 -11.43 -4.00
N SER A 163 -11.75 -10.44 -4.70
CA SER A 163 -11.59 -10.55 -6.16
C SER A 163 -10.58 -11.65 -6.49
N GLN A 164 -11.11 -12.87 -6.65
CA GLN A 164 -10.37 -14.12 -6.87
C GLN A 164 -9.36 -14.10 -8.03
N VAL A 165 -9.38 -13.07 -8.88
CA VAL A 165 -8.54 -12.98 -10.09
C VAL A 165 -7.22 -12.27 -9.81
N ALA A 166 -7.18 -11.23 -8.97
CA ALA A 166 -5.93 -10.51 -8.64
C ALA A 166 -5.06 -11.28 -7.62
N ALA A 167 -5.70 -12.02 -6.69
CA ALA A 167 -5.02 -12.78 -5.63
C ALA A 167 -4.41 -14.12 -6.10
N ARG A 168 -4.76 -14.61 -7.31
CA ARG A 168 -4.31 -15.93 -7.80
C ARG A 168 -2.82 -16.01 -8.14
N SER A 169 -2.14 -14.90 -8.40
CA SER A 169 -0.73 -14.97 -8.82
C SER A 169 0.27 -14.92 -7.66
N LYS A 170 -0.08 -14.40 -6.47
CA LYS A 170 0.88 -14.08 -5.40
C LYS A 170 0.26 -14.11 -4.01
N ASP A 171 0.45 -15.21 -3.29
CA ASP A 171 0.08 -15.35 -1.88
C ASP A 171 1.33 -15.15 -1.00
N PRO A 172 1.43 -14.03 -0.24
CA PRO A 172 2.63 -13.73 0.53
C PRO A 172 2.86 -14.72 1.68
N TYR A 173 1.81 -15.29 2.24
CA TYR A 173 1.94 -16.30 3.29
C TYR A 173 2.53 -17.61 2.75
N LYS A 174 2.12 -18.03 1.55
CA LYS A 174 2.75 -19.17 0.86
C LYS A 174 4.23 -18.93 0.59
N ASP A 175 4.60 -17.72 0.17
CA ASP A 175 6.01 -17.35 -0.06
C ASP A 175 6.82 -17.38 1.24
N TYR A 176 6.25 -16.88 2.35
CA TYR A 176 6.84 -16.95 3.69
C TYR A 176 7.13 -18.40 4.13
N VAL A 177 6.11 -19.28 4.06
CA VAL A 177 6.25 -20.69 4.48
C VAL A 177 7.31 -21.43 3.64
N ASN A 178 7.37 -21.16 2.34
CA ASN A 178 8.37 -21.75 1.46
C ASN A 178 9.80 -21.29 1.80
N GLN A 179 9.97 -20.01 2.14
CA GLN A 179 11.27 -19.46 2.55
C GLN A 179 11.73 -20.06 3.89
N ARG A 180 10.84 -20.17 4.88
CA ARG A 180 11.12 -20.81 6.16
C ARG A 180 11.62 -22.25 5.99
N LYS A 181 10.88 -23.07 5.24
CA LYS A 181 11.26 -24.48 4.94
C LYS A 181 12.63 -24.58 4.26
N LYS A 182 12.92 -23.72 3.28
CA LYS A 182 14.24 -23.68 2.62
C LYS A 182 15.36 -23.29 3.59
N GLY A 183 15.09 -22.36 4.51
CA GLY A 183 16.05 -21.96 5.55
C GLY A 183 16.38 -23.09 6.52
N GLU A 184 15.38 -23.83 6.97
CA GLU A 184 15.56 -25.01 7.83
C GLU A 184 16.36 -26.12 7.14
N LEU A 185 16.02 -26.44 5.89
CA LEU A 185 16.76 -27.40 5.07
C LEU A 185 18.23 -27.00 4.90
N ARG A 186 18.51 -25.72 4.64
CA ARG A 186 19.89 -25.21 4.54
C ARG A 186 20.64 -25.35 5.86
N LYS A 187 20.04 -24.98 6.99
CA LYS A 187 20.66 -25.15 8.31
C LYS A 187 21.02 -26.61 8.56
N ARG A 188 20.10 -27.53 8.26
CA ARG A 188 20.32 -28.96 8.41
C ARG A 188 21.47 -29.48 7.52
N LEU A 189 21.48 -29.13 6.23
CA LEU A 189 22.54 -29.53 5.30
C LEU A 189 23.92 -29.01 5.72
N ILE A 190 23.99 -27.78 6.22
CA ILE A 190 25.21 -27.17 6.76
C ILE A 190 25.70 -27.98 7.97
N LEU A 191 24.83 -28.27 8.94
CA LEU A 191 25.16 -29.10 10.11
C LEU A 191 25.66 -30.51 9.71
N GLU A 192 25.06 -31.13 8.69
CA GLU A 192 25.47 -32.43 8.15
C GLU A 192 26.80 -32.38 7.38
N THR A 193 27.26 -31.21 6.90
CA THR A 193 28.57 -31.06 6.22
C THR A 193 29.72 -30.73 7.16
N TYR A 194 29.44 -30.35 8.42
CA TYR A 194 30.44 -30.10 9.47
C TYR A 194 30.69 -31.31 10.38
N LEU A 195 30.03 -32.45 10.10
CA LEU A 195 30.22 -33.76 10.76
C LEU A 195 30.95 -34.71 9.81
#